data_AF-A0A949ZD97-F1
#
_entry.id   AF-A0A949ZD97-F1
#
_cell.length_a   1.000
_cell.length_b   1.000
_cell.length_c   1.000
_cell.angle_alpha   90.00
_cell.angle_beta   90.00
_cell.angle_gamma   90.00
#
_symmetry.space_group_name_H-M   'P 1'
#
loop_
_entity.id
_entity.type
_entity.pdbx_description
1 polymer ?
#
loop_
_entity_poly.entity_id
_entity_poly.type
_entity_poly.pdbx_seq_one_letter_code
_entity_poly.pdbx_strand_id
1 'polypeptide(L)'
;AIAVSDVPHGVISILMGHRSEVVPTLAAHLDVNALDLWMSGPEEQAAALRACDNVKRVRRPGEPPARYWSAGLDQRLESIAAFVEIKTVWHPVGF
;
A
#
# COMPACT_ATOMS: atom_id res chain seq x y z
N ALA A 1 10.11 1.18 18.25
CA ALA A 1 11.35 0.95 17.48
C ALA A 1 11.60 2.05 16.45
N ILE A 2 10.62 2.42 15.60
CA ILE A 2 10.82 3.37 14.47
C ILE A 2 11.55 4.68 14.85
N ALA A 3 11.21 5.30 15.98
CA ALA A 3 11.80 6.57 16.42
C ALA A 3 13.31 6.53 16.72
N VAL A 4 13.90 5.33 16.88
CA VAL A 4 15.33 5.12 17.20
C VAL A 4 16.04 4.28 16.15
N SER A 5 15.46 4.15 14.95
CA SER A 5 15.97 3.34 13.84
C SER A 5 16.56 4.17 12.69
N ASP A 6 16.89 5.45 12.96
CA ASP A 6 17.45 6.39 11.98
C ASP A 6 16.63 6.51 10.68
N VAL A 7 15.31 6.33 10.77
CA VAL A 7 14.40 6.49 9.63
C VAL A 7 14.31 7.97 9.27
N PRO A 8 14.62 8.37 8.02
CA PRO A 8 14.51 9.76 7.60
C PRO A 8 13.08 10.30 7.73
N HIS A 9 12.96 11.61 7.97
CA HIS A 9 11.66 12.28 8.07
C HIS A 9 10.84 12.09 6.79
N GLY A 10 9.55 11.78 6.93
CA GLY A 10 8.63 11.59 5.80
C GLY A 10 8.58 10.17 5.23
N VAL A 11 9.52 9.27 5.56
CA VAL A 11 9.49 7.88 5.08
C VAL A 11 8.36 7.08 5.70
N ILE A 12 8.10 7.29 7.00
CA ILE A 12 6.97 6.68 7.71
C ILE A 12 6.15 7.79 8.37
N SER A 13 4.86 7.81 8.04
CA SER A 13 3.87 8.67 8.70
C SER A 13 2.75 7.80 9.25
N ILE A 14 2.36 8.03 10.51
CA ILE A 14 1.30 7.28 11.19
C ILE A 14 0.13 8.23 11.43
N LEU A 15 -1.05 7.86 10.96
CA LEU A 15 -2.30 8.58 11.18
C LEU A 15 -3.25 7.70 11.99
N MET A 16 -3.93 8.31 12.95
CA MET A 16 -4.93 7.67 13.81
C MET A 16 -6.26 8.40 13.60
N GLY A 17 -7.36 7.66 13.51
CA GLY A 17 -8.69 8.22 13.28
C GLY A 17 -9.66 7.15 12.81
N HIS A 18 -10.87 7.57 12.43
CA HIS A 18 -11.85 6.65 11.86
C HIS A 18 -11.51 6.35 10.40
N ARG A 19 -11.63 5.08 10.00
CA ARG A 19 -11.38 4.66 8.61
C ARG A 19 -12.22 5.44 7.61
N SER A 20 -13.48 5.71 7.97
CA SER A 20 -14.43 6.48 7.17
C SER A 20 -13.99 7.92 6.87
N GLU A 21 -13.04 8.47 7.64
CA GLU A 21 -12.48 9.80 7.43
C GLU A 21 -11.18 9.76 6.61
N VAL A 22 -10.32 8.78 6.91
CA VAL A 22 -8.96 8.68 6.34
C VAL A 22 -8.96 8.02 4.97
N VAL A 23 -9.65 6.87 4.83
CA VAL A 23 -9.59 6.04 3.62
C VAL A 23 -10.10 6.77 2.38
N PRO A 24 -11.26 7.46 2.39
CA PRO A 24 -11.75 8.16 1.20
C PRO A 24 -10.81 9.26 0.73
N THR A 25 -10.17 9.96 1.67
CA THR A 25 -9.23 11.05 1.38
C THR A 25 -7.98 10.51 0.70
N LEU A 26 -7.35 9.46 1.23
CA LEU A 26 -6.18 8.83 0.60
C LEU A 26 -6.51 8.17 -0.75
N ALA A 27 -7.70 7.59 -0.87
CA ALA A 27 -8.17 7.00 -2.13
C ALA A 27 -8.36 8.01 -3.25
N ALA A 28 -8.85 9.22 -2.93
CA ALA A 28 -9.03 10.29 -3.91
C ALA A 28 -7.76 11.13 -4.16
N HIS A 29 -6.74 11.03 -3.29
CA HIS A 29 -5.58 11.91 -3.37
C HIS A 29 -4.71 11.60 -4.60
N LEU A 30 -4.59 12.55 -5.53
CA LEU A 30 -3.91 12.33 -6.81
C LEU A 30 -2.41 12.03 -6.69
N ASP A 31 -1.76 12.49 -5.63
CA ASP A 31 -0.32 12.28 -5.38
C ASP A 31 0.00 10.97 -4.62
N VAL A 32 -1.01 10.16 -4.32
CA VAL A 32 -0.80 8.82 -3.75
C VAL A 32 -0.62 7.81 -4.89
N ASN A 33 0.50 7.12 -4.93
CA ASN A 33 0.82 6.17 -6.01
C ASN A 33 0.16 4.80 -5.85
N ALA A 34 -0.07 4.35 -4.60
CA ALA A 34 -0.65 3.04 -4.33
C ALA A 34 -1.30 2.96 -2.94
N LEU A 35 -2.20 1.98 -2.76
CA LEU A 35 -2.88 1.69 -1.50
C LEU A 35 -2.86 0.19 -1.17
N ASP A 36 -2.68 -0.15 0.11
CA ASP A 36 -2.90 -1.49 0.67
C ASP A 36 -4.12 -1.46 1.61
N LEU A 37 -5.24 -2.03 1.19
CA LEU A 37 -6.53 -1.96 1.89
C LEU A 37 -6.82 -3.25 2.67
N TRP A 38 -6.32 -3.35 3.90
CA TRP A 38 -6.63 -4.45 4.83
C TRP A 38 -8.00 -4.27 5.49
N MET A 39 -9.05 -4.40 4.70
CA MET A 39 -10.45 -4.25 5.08
C MET A 39 -11.33 -4.97 4.06
N SER A 40 -12.61 -5.16 4.36
CA SER A 40 -13.58 -5.75 3.42
C SER A 40 -14.91 -4.98 3.39
N GLY A 41 -15.67 -5.18 2.31
CA GLY A 41 -17.05 -4.69 2.21
C GLY A 41 -17.20 -3.38 1.42
N PRO A 42 -18.33 -2.66 1.60
CA PRO A 42 -18.68 -1.52 0.75
C PRO A 42 -17.68 -0.36 0.80
N GLU A 43 -17.06 -0.12 1.96
CA GLU A 43 -16.08 0.96 2.13
C GLU A 43 -14.82 0.70 1.29
N GLU A 44 -14.38 -0.54 1.27
CA GLU A 44 -13.23 -1.01 0.50
C GLU A 44 -13.49 -0.86 -1.01
N GLN A 45 -14.66 -1.32 -1.48
CA GLN A 45 -15.09 -1.12 -2.88
C GLN A 45 -15.19 0.37 -3.26
N ALA A 46 -15.70 1.22 -2.37
CA ALA A 46 -15.80 2.66 -2.61
C ALA A 46 -14.42 3.34 -2.65
N ALA A 47 -13.44 2.86 -1.89
CA ALA A 47 -12.06 3.33 -1.97
C ALA A 47 -11.40 2.91 -3.29
N ALA A 48 -11.57 1.65 -3.70
CA ALA A 48 -11.07 1.14 -4.98
C ALA A 48 -11.66 1.90 -6.18
N LEU A 49 -12.94 2.30 -6.12
CA LEU A 49 -13.57 3.11 -7.16
C LEU A 49 -12.96 4.52 -7.25
N ARG A 50 -12.71 5.18 -6.11
CA ARG A 50 -12.06 6.51 -6.09
C ARG A 50 -10.63 6.47 -6.61
N ALA A 51 -9.91 5.39 -6.32
CA ALA A 51 -8.55 5.19 -6.82
C ALA A 51 -8.46 5.13 -8.36
N CYS A 52 -9.58 4.89 -9.06
CA CYS A 52 -9.62 4.92 -10.51
C CYS A 52 -9.32 6.31 -11.10
N ASP A 53 -9.51 7.40 -10.36
CA ASP A 53 -9.34 8.78 -10.85
C ASP A 53 -7.92 9.05 -11.38
N ASN A 54 -6.90 8.41 -10.78
CA ASN A 54 -5.52 8.46 -11.29
C ASN A 54 -4.93 7.08 -11.59
N VAL A 55 -5.77 6.04 -11.60
CA VAL A 55 -5.37 4.64 -11.85
C VAL A 55 -4.25 4.17 -10.90
N LYS A 56 -4.22 4.69 -9.66
CA LYS A 56 -3.26 4.25 -8.64
C LYS A 56 -3.44 2.76 -8.36
N ARG A 57 -2.35 2.08 -8.00
CA ARG A 57 -2.40 0.65 -7.68
C ARG A 57 -3.16 0.44 -6.37
N VAL A 58 -4.10 -0.52 -6.34
CA VAL A 58 -4.83 -0.88 -5.11
C VAL A 58 -4.69 -2.37 -4.86
N ARG A 59 -4.11 -2.73 -3.71
CA ARG A 59 -4.07 -4.09 -3.19
C ARG A 59 -5.22 -4.29 -2.19
N ARG A 60 -5.98 -5.38 -2.36
CA ARG A 60 -7.22 -5.68 -1.62
C ARG A 60 -7.13 -7.06 -0.96
N PRO A 61 -6.30 -7.24 0.08
CA PRO A 61 -6.11 -8.53 0.74
C PRO A 61 -7.30 -9.02 1.58
N GLY A 62 -8.29 -8.16 1.84
CA GLY A 62 -9.40 -8.44 2.76
C GLY A 62 -9.05 -8.14 4.21
N GLU A 63 -9.82 -8.69 5.15
CA GLU A 63 -9.55 -8.53 6.58
C GLU A 63 -8.24 -9.22 7.00
N PRO A 64 -7.42 -8.58 7.85
CA PRO A 64 -6.20 -9.19 8.36
C PRO A 64 -6.54 -10.40 9.26
N PRO A 65 -5.83 -11.53 9.13
CA PRO A 65 -6.02 -12.67 10.01
C PRO A 65 -5.60 -12.32 11.44
N ALA A 66 -6.27 -12.91 12.44
CA ALA A 66 -6.05 -12.63 13.87
C ALA A 66 -4.59 -12.78 14.35
N ARG A 67 -3.77 -13.54 13.61
CA ARG A 67 -2.36 -13.83 13.91
C ARG A 67 -1.40 -13.39 12.81
N TYR A 68 -1.76 -12.39 12.02
CA TYR A 68 -1.00 -11.91 10.85
C TYR A 68 0.52 -11.85 11.09
N TRP A 69 0.93 -11.15 12.15
CA TRP A 69 2.34 -10.94 12.53
C TRP A 69 3.06 -12.15 13.13
N SER A 70 2.32 -13.18 13.56
CA SER A 70 2.88 -14.38 14.20
C SER A 70 2.86 -15.61 13.29
N ALA A 71 2.18 -15.52 12.15
CA ALA A 71 2.00 -16.62 11.20
C ALA A 71 3.01 -16.56 10.03
N GLY A 72 3.98 -15.64 10.06
CA GLY A 72 4.94 -15.41 8.97
C GLY A 72 4.30 -14.82 7.70
N LEU A 73 3.03 -14.38 7.78
CA LEU A 73 2.31 -13.80 6.64
C LEU A 73 2.78 -12.36 6.33
N ASP A 74 3.46 -11.75 7.28
CA ASP A 74 4.08 -10.42 7.23
C ASP A 74 5.44 -10.40 6.51
N GLN A 75 6.03 -11.57 6.21
CA GLN A 75 7.37 -11.69 5.60
C GLN A 75 7.34 -12.14 4.13
N ARG A 76 6.17 -12.07 3.50
CA ARG A 76 5.94 -12.55 2.13
C ARG A 76 6.54 -11.60 1.09
N LEU A 77 7.28 -12.16 0.13
CA LEU A 77 7.90 -11.38 -0.96
C LEU A 77 6.83 -10.72 -1.84
N GLU A 78 5.65 -11.35 -1.96
CA GLU A 78 4.52 -10.82 -2.72
C GLU A 78 3.99 -9.50 -2.14
N SER A 79 4.12 -9.29 -0.83
CA SER A 79 3.75 -8.02 -0.19
C SER A 79 4.66 -6.88 -0.63
N ILE A 80 5.95 -7.15 -0.82
CA ILE A 80 6.92 -6.17 -1.32
C ILE A 80 6.72 -5.96 -2.82
N ALA A 81 6.63 -7.05 -3.59
CA ALA A 81 6.48 -7.00 -5.04
C ALA A 81 5.23 -6.22 -5.48
N ALA A 82 4.17 -6.21 -4.68
CA ALA A 82 2.96 -5.44 -4.93
C ALA A 82 3.18 -3.91 -4.99
N PHE A 83 4.30 -3.39 -4.48
CA PHE A 83 4.61 -1.95 -4.46
C PHE A 83 5.92 -1.60 -5.16
N VAL A 84 6.47 -2.53 -5.93
CA VAL A 84 7.62 -2.32 -6.80
C VAL A 84 7.14 -2.13 -8.24
N GLU A 85 7.82 -1.26 -8.99
CA GLU A 85 7.61 -1.10 -10.43
C GLU A 85 8.76 -1.70 -11.22
N ILE A 86 8.43 -2.45 -12.26
CA ILE A 86 9.44 -2.97 -13.19
C ILE A 86 9.76 -1.88 -14.21
N LYS A 87 11.00 -1.40 -14.18
CA LYS A 87 11.56 -0.53 -15.22
C LYS A 87 12.55 -1.33 -16.06
N THR A 88 12.10 -1.82 -17.21
CA THR A 88 12.97 -2.52 -18.16
C THR A 88 13.83 -1.50 -18.91
N VAL A 89 15.16 -1.65 -18.83
CA VAL A 89 16.14 -0.83 -19.55
C VAL A 89 16.86 -1.71 -20.56
N TRP A 90 16.90 -1.27 -21.81
CA TRP A 90 17.60 -1.96 -22.88
C TRP A 90 18.96 -1.30 -23.11
N HIS A 91 20.03 -2.08 -23.04
CA HIS A 91 21.37 -1.64 -23.41
C HIS A 91 21.95 -2.59 -24.48
N PRO A 92 22.77 -2.08 -25.43
CA PRO A 92 23.48 -2.94 -26.35
C PRO A 92 24.36 -3.95 -25.60
N VAL A 93 24.49 -5.16 -26.15
CA VAL A 93 25.45 -6.17 -25.70
C VAL A 93 26.30 -6.55 -26.91
N GLY A 94 27.62 -6.43 -26.78
CA GLY A 94 28.57 -6.83 -27.83
C GLY A 94 28.79 -8.34 -27.82
N PHE A 95 29.11 -8.90 -28.99
CA PHE A 95 29.57 -10.27 -29.15
C PHE A 95 31.07 -10.39 -28.85
#